data_AF-A0A3D6CRW8-F1
#
_entry.id   AF-A0A3D6CRW8-F1
#
_cell.length_a   1.000
_cell.length_b   1.000
_cell.length_c   1.000
_cell.angle_alpha   90.00
_cell.angle_beta   90.00
_cell.angle_gamma   90.00
#
_symmetry.space_group_name_H-M   'P 1'
#
loop_
_entity.id
_entity.type
_entity.pdbx_description
1 polymer ?
#
loop_
_entity_poly.entity_id
_entity_poly.type
_entity_poly.pdbx_seq_one_letter_code
_entity_poly.pdbx_strand_id
1 'polypeptide(L)'
;MQISPLTNPMTALGKTEPQEDPKLREAAQGFESLFLTTLLKGGRAGSFGDEMTGSQAVDSTRDMLDMTLAQSGARNSNLGIADAVVRQFAPHSYRKG
;
A
#
# COMPACT_ATOMS: atom_id res chain seq x y z
N MET A 1 -12.39 -56.05 -27.62
CA MET A 1 -11.98 -54.63 -27.47
C MET A 1 -12.74 -54.04 -26.30
N GLN A 2 -12.08 -53.84 -25.15
CA GLN A 2 -12.53 -52.94 -24.10
C GLN A 2 -11.40 -51.92 -23.92
N ILE A 3 -11.69 -50.66 -24.20
CA ILE A 3 -10.78 -49.54 -23.99
C ILE A 3 -11.05 -48.99 -22.59
N SER A 4 -10.04 -49.05 -21.71
CA SER A 4 -10.07 -48.42 -20.40
C SER A 4 -10.30 -46.91 -20.54
N PRO A 5 -11.05 -46.26 -19.63
CA PRO A 5 -11.17 -44.81 -19.65
C PRO A 5 -9.85 -44.19 -19.19
N LEU A 6 -9.27 -43.34 -20.05
CA LEU A 6 -8.23 -42.38 -19.68
C LEU A 6 -8.87 -41.37 -18.72
N THR A 7 -8.67 -41.56 -17.41
CA THR A 7 -8.94 -40.50 -16.42
C THR A 7 -7.96 -39.36 -16.71
N ASN A 8 -8.53 -38.28 -17.24
CA ASN A 8 -7.85 -37.07 -17.66
C ASN A 8 -7.20 -36.37 -16.44
N PRO A 9 -5.88 -36.14 -16.39
CA PRO A 9 -5.24 -35.50 -15.23
C PRO A 9 -5.39 -33.96 -15.18
N MET A 10 -6.23 -33.38 -16.03
CA MET A 10 -6.45 -31.92 -16.03
C MET A 10 -7.66 -31.52 -15.19
N THR A 11 -7.52 -31.55 -13.88
CA THR A 11 -8.39 -30.73 -13.00
C THR A 11 -7.62 -30.04 -11.87
N ALA A 12 -6.29 -30.13 -11.86
CA ALA A 12 -5.47 -29.24 -11.04
C ALA A 12 -5.16 -27.93 -11.80
N LEU A 13 -6.19 -27.21 -12.27
CA LEU A 13 -6.05 -25.76 -12.43
C LEU A 13 -6.14 -25.18 -11.02
N GLY A 14 -5.05 -25.32 -10.26
CA GLY A 14 -4.82 -24.46 -9.12
C GLY A 14 -4.92 -23.03 -9.63
N LYS A 15 -5.76 -22.22 -9.01
CA LYS A 15 -5.74 -20.77 -9.20
C LYS A 15 -4.28 -20.36 -9.00
N THR A 16 -3.57 -20.02 -10.08
CA THR A 16 -2.37 -19.21 -9.96
C THR A 16 -2.86 -17.85 -9.51
N GLU A 17 -3.06 -17.71 -8.20
CA GLU A 17 -3.03 -16.39 -7.60
C GLU A 17 -1.70 -15.79 -8.05
N PRO A 18 -1.71 -14.62 -8.73
CA PRO A 18 -0.47 -13.98 -9.12
C PRO A 18 0.35 -13.82 -7.85
N GLN A 19 1.48 -14.54 -7.78
CA GLN A 19 2.36 -14.52 -6.63
C GLN A 19 2.79 -13.06 -6.46
N GLU A 20 2.21 -12.43 -5.45
CA GLU A 20 2.39 -11.03 -5.20
C GLU A 20 3.86 -10.79 -4.82
N ASP A 21 4.53 -9.85 -5.49
CA ASP A 21 5.90 -9.50 -5.13
C ASP A 21 5.88 -8.82 -3.76
N PRO A 22 6.48 -9.43 -2.71
CA PRO A 22 6.50 -8.84 -1.38
C PRO A 22 7.16 -7.47 -1.35
N LYS A 23 8.11 -7.18 -2.26
CA LYS A 23 8.73 -5.87 -2.39
C LYS A 23 7.76 -4.84 -2.96
N LEU A 24 6.90 -5.24 -3.90
CA LEU A 24 5.86 -4.37 -4.43
C LEU A 24 4.83 -4.02 -3.35
N ARG A 25 4.43 -5.00 -2.53
CA ARG A 25 3.55 -4.77 -1.37
C ARG A 25 4.14 -3.77 -0.39
N GLU A 26 5.40 -3.97 0.00
CA GLU A 26 6.10 -3.10 0.94
C GLU A 26 6.22 -1.66 0.41
N ALA A 27 6.60 -1.49 -0.86
CA ALA A 27 6.68 -0.18 -1.50
C ALA A 27 5.30 0.50 -1.58
N ALA A 28 4.25 -0.25 -1.89
CA ALA A 28 2.88 0.26 -1.96
C ALA A 28 2.36 0.75 -0.59
N GLN A 29 2.67 0.02 0.49
CA GLN A 29 2.36 0.43 1.86
C GLN A 29 3.14 1.69 2.28
N GLY A 30 4.41 1.79 1.89
CA GLY A 30 5.23 2.98 2.09
C GLY A 30 4.65 4.22 1.38
N PHE A 31 4.16 4.04 0.15
CA PHE A 31 3.50 5.11 -0.60
C PHE A 31 2.21 5.60 0.08
N GLU A 32 1.35 4.69 0.54
CA GLU A 32 0.14 5.04 1.27
C GLU A 32 0.45 5.82 2.57
N SER A 33 1.52 5.43 3.27
CA SER A 33 2.02 6.17 4.44
C SER A 33 2.43 7.60 4.08
N LEU A 34 3.23 7.80 3.02
CA LEU A 34 3.64 9.14 2.57
C LEU A 34 2.46 10.01 2.14
N PHE A 35 1.48 9.40 1.47
CA PHE A 35 0.26 10.09 1.08
C PHE A 35 -0.54 10.56 2.30
N LEU A 36 -0.72 9.68 3.30
CA LEU A 36 -1.36 10.04 4.57
C LEU A 36 -0.63 11.19 5.28
N THR A 37 0.69 11.13 5.39
CA THR A 37 1.49 12.23 5.95
C THR A 37 1.22 13.55 5.22
N THR A 38 1.20 13.50 3.88
CA THR A 38 0.98 14.68 3.04
C THR A 38 -0.43 15.24 3.21
N LEU A 39 -1.44 14.36 3.30
CA LEU A 39 -2.83 14.73 3.54
C LEU A 39 -3.01 15.39 4.91
N LEU A 40 -2.42 14.79 5.96
CA LEU A 40 -2.45 15.32 7.33
C LEU A 40 -1.73 16.68 7.44
N LYS A 41 -0.64 16.86 6.70
CA LYS A 41 0.09 18.13 6.62
C LYS A 41 -0.73 19.20 5.92
N GLY A 42 -1.35 18.87 4.77
CA GLY A 42 -2.21 19.79 4.03
C GLY A 42 -3.45 20.22 4.82
N GLY A 43 -4.06 19.29 5.58
CA GLY A 43 -5.21 19.60 6.44
C GLY A 43 -4.89 20.63 7.53
N ARG A 44 -3.68 20.59 8.11
CA ARG A 44 -3.25 21.58 9.11
C ARG A 44 -2.76 22.89 8.48
N ALA A 45 -2.14 22.85 7.31
CA ALA A 45 -1.76 24.07 6.59
C ALA A 45 -2.97 24.95 6.24
N GLY A 46 -4.17 24.38 6.14
CA GLY A 46 -5.43 25.14 6.00
C GLY A 46 -5.98 25.74 7.30
N SER A 47 -5.38 25.45 8.47
CA SER A 47 -5.78 26.01 9.77
C SER A 47 -5.05 27.34 10.01
N PHE A 48 -5.78 28.45 9.84
CA PHE A 48 -5.31 29.84 10.03
C PHE A 48 -4.81 30.21 11.45
N GLY A 49 -4.78 29.28 12.41
CA GLY A 49 -4.53 29.58 13.83
C GLY A 49 -3.09 29.44 14.31
N ASP A 50 -2.19 28.79 13.56
CA ASP A 50 -0.90 28.30 14.11
C ASP A 50 0.31 29.18 13.72
N GLU A 51 0.23 29.92 12.61
CA GLU A 51 1.34 30.75 12.10
C GLU A 51 1.70 31.95 13.01
N MET A 52 0.80 32.36 13.91
CA MET A 52 1.09 33.43 14.89
C MET A 52 1.71 32.93 16.21
N THR A 53 1.75 31.62 16.47
CA THR A 53 2.21 31.08 17.78
C THR A 53 3.19 29.91 17.70
N GLY A 54 3.43 29.35 16.51
CA GLY A 54 4.32 28.20 16.30
C GLY A 54 5.80 28.56 16.42
N SER A 55 6.53 27.89 17.32
CA SER A 55 7.99 27.88 17.29
C SER A 55 8.49 26.67 16.49
N GLN A 56 9.69 26.77 15.88
CA GLN A 56 10.29 25.67 15.08
C GLN A 56 10.36 24.33 15.83
N ALA A 57 10.45 24.35 17.18
CA ALA A 57 10.44 23.14 18.00
C ALA A 57 9.07 22.44 17.99
N VAL A 58 7.99 23.21 17.93
CA VAL A 58 6.63 22.66 17.84
C VAL A 58 6.41 22.04 16.47
N ASP A 59 6.91 22.66 15.39
CA ASP A 59 6.82 22.11 14.03
C ASP A 59 7.54 20.77 13.91
N SER A 60 8.76 20.66 14.43
CA SER A 60 9.50 19.40 14.42
C SER A 60 8.78 18.30 15.20
N THR A 61 8.16 18.63 16.34
CA THR A 61 7.39 17.68 17.14
C THR A 61 6.13 17.22 16.39
N ARG A 62 5.49 18.12 15.64
CA ARG A 62 4.32 17.81 14.81
C ARG A 62 4.68 16.94 13.62
N ASP A 63 5.76 17.24 12.91
CA ASP A 63 6.24 16.42 11.79
C ASP A 63 6.55 14.99 12.26
N MET A 64 7.18 14.83 13.44
CA MET A 64 7.44 13.52 14.06
C MET A 64 6.14 12.78 14.44
N LEU A 65 5.15 13.50 14.98
CA LEU A 65 3.83 12.95 15.29
C LEU A 65 3.14 12.46 14.01
N ASP A 66 3.15 13.25 12.94
CA ASP A 66 2.53 12.86 11.68
C ASP A 66 3.20 11.65 11.06
N MET A 67 4.53 11.58 11.10
CA MET A 67 5.24 10.42 10.58
C MET A 67 4.84 9.15 11.34
N THR A 68 4.69 9.25 12.66
CA THR A 68 4.25 8.13 13.51
C THR A 68 2.78 7.78 13.25
N LEU A 69 1.92 8.78 13.11
CA LEU A 69 0.50 8.61 12.83
C LEU A 69 0.27 8.05 11.43
N ALA A 70 1.07 8.45 10.44
CA ALA A 70 0.99 7.93 9.09
C ALA A 70 1.53 6.49 9.01
N GLN A 71 2.61 6.17 9.73
CA GLN A 71 3.15 4.82 9.78
C GLN A 71 2.21 3.84 10.51
N SER A 72 1.62 4.26 11.63
CA SER A 72 0.61 3.47 12.36
C SER A 72 -0.75 3.46 11.65
N GLY A 73 -1.09 4.57 11.02
CA GLY A 73 -2.29 4.81 10.25
C GLY A 73 -2.32 3.97 8.99
N ALA A 74 -1.30 3.98 8.15
CA ALA A 74 -1.24 3.13 6.95
C ALA A 74 -1.30 1.63 7.27
N ARG A 75 -0.82 1.22 8.45
CA ARG A 75 -0.95 -0.18 8.90
C ARG A 75 -2.37 -0.57 9.31
N ASN A 76 -3.18 0.36 9.82
CA ASN A 76 -4.51 0.09 10.37
C ASN A 76 -5.67 0.69 9.55
N SER A 77 -5.39 1.72 8.75
CA SER A 77 -6.32 2.49 7.93
C SER A 77 -6.16 2.00 6.50
N ASN A 78 -6.94 0.99 6.16
CA ASN A 78 -6.93 0.40 4.83
C ASN A 78 -7.61 1.33 3.82
N LEU A 79 -6.93 2.43 3.44
CA LEU A 79 -7.44 3.36 2.43
C LEU A 79 -7.53 2.71 1.04
N GLY A 80 -6.87 1.58 0.84
CA GLY A 80 -6.90 0.80 -0.39
C GLY A 80 -6.00 1.37 -1.49
N ILE A 81 -5.16 2.37 -1.16
CA ILE A 81 -4.19 2.93 -2.11
C ILE A 81 -3.07 1.91 -2.33
N ALA A 82 -2.59 1.28 -1.26
CA ALA A 82 -1.59 0.22 -1.39
C ALA A 82 -2.11 -0.93 -2.27
N ASP A 83 -3.38 -1.32 -2.10
CA ASP A 83 -4.02 -2.36 -2.92
C ASP A 83 -4.18 -1.93 -4.38
N ALA A 84 -4.55 -0.67 -4.63
CA ALA A 84 -4.65 -0.13 -5.98
C ALA A 84 -3.29 -0.11 -6.70
N VAL A 85 -2.22 0.26 -5.98
CA VAL A 85 -0.84 0.23 -6.49
C VAL A 85 -0.46 -1.21 -6.84
N VAL A 86 -0.61 -2.16 -5.91
CA VAL A 86 -0.32 -3.58 -6.19
C VAL A 86 -1.12 -4.08 -7.39
N ARG A 87 -2.43 -3.79 -7.46
CA ARG A 87 -3.28 -4.21 -8.58
C ARG A 87 -2.82 -3.66 -9.93
N GLN A 88 -2.31 -2.43 -9.97
CA GLN A 88 -1.83 -1.79 -11.20
C GLN A 88 -0.46 -2.33 -11.63
N PHE A 89 0.44 -2.60 -10.68
CA PHE A 89 1.84 -2.93 -10.98
C PHE A 89 2.15 -4.43 -10.95
N ALA A 90 1.35 -5.26 -10.27
CA ALA A 90 1.53 -6.71 -10.23
C ALA A 90 1.53 -7.39 -11.63
N PRO A 91 0.68 -6.98 -12.59
CA PRO A 91 0.76 -7.50 -13.96
C PRO A 91 2.06 -7.12 -14.69
N HIS A 92 2.69 -6.00 -14.31
CA HIS A 92 3.90 -5.47 -14.93
C HIS A 92 5.17 -6.10 -14.33
N SER A 93 5.17 -6.44 -13.05
CA SER A 93 6.29 -7.13 -12.38
C SER A 93 6.45 -8.60 -12.78
N TYR A 94 5.42 -9.21 -13.38
CA TYR A 94 5.47 -10.61 -13.83
C TYR A 94 6.16 -10.81 -15.19
N ARG A 95 6.42 -9.73 -15.94
CA ARG A 95 7.19 -9.80 -17.19
C ARG A 95 8.69 -9.83 -16.88
N LYS A 96 9.16 -10.96 -16.35
CA LYS A 96 10.58 -11.30 -16.39
C LYS A 96 10.92 -11.72 -17.83
N GLY A 97 11.97 -11.11 -18.39
CA GLY A 97 12.55 -11.51 -19.68
C GLY A 97 13.16 -12.89 -19.66
#